data_AF-A0A382NF32-F1
#
_entry.id   AF-A0A382NF32-F1
#
_cell.length_a   1.000
_cell.length_b   1.000
_cell.length_c   1.000
_cell.angle_alpha   90.00
_cell.angle_beta   90.00
_cell.angle_gamma   90.00
#
_symmetry.space_group_name_H-M   'P 1'
#
loop_
_entity.id
_entity.type
_entity.pdbx_description
1 polymer ?
#
loop_
_entity_poly.entity_id
_entity_poly.type
_entity_poly.pdbx_seq_one_letter_code
_entity_poly.pdbx_strand_id
1 'polypeptide(L)' 'MLVRVWQKDYELVDETVLNAGDFTQVKPGVYHQFEGVEDGVAFELYWAEFNHDDIQRESVGYKK' A
#
# COMPACT_ATOMS: atom_id res chain seq x y z
N MET A 1 -1.57 10.84 -5.67
CA MET A 1 -2.06 9.65 -4.93
C MET A 1 -1.61 9.74 -3.49
N LEU A 2 -2.49 9.53 -2.52
CA LEU A 2 -2.12 9.44 -1.11
C LEU A 2 -1.90 7.97 -0.72
N VAL A 3 -0.77 7.69 -0.09
CA VAL A 3 -0.41 6.38 0.46
C VAL A 3 -0.33 6.50 1.97
N ARG A 4 -1.07 5.65 2.68
CA ARG A 4 -0.99 5.52 4.14
C ARG A 4 -0.34 4.21 4.51
N VAL A 5 0.59 4.22 5.47
CA VAL A 5 1.29 3.02 5.95
C VAL A 5 1.21 2.95 7.46
N TRP A 6 0.67 1.85 7.99
CA TRP A 6 0.57 1.61 9.43
C TRP A 6 1.84 0.93 9.92
N GLN A 7 2.67 1.69 10.62
CA GLN A 7 3.99 1.24 11.01
C GLN A 7 3.92 0.33 12.23
N LYS A 8 4.88 -0.59 12.33
CA LYS A 8 5.03 -1.50 13.47
C LYS A 8 6.08 -1.04 14.47
N ASP A 9 7.05 -0.26 14.00
CA ASP A 9 8.16 0.24 14.82
C ASP A 9 7.72 1.42 15.70
N TYR A 10 6.57 2.02 15.40
CA TYR A 10 5.95 3.12 16.15
C TYR A 10 4.44 3.17 15.91
N GLU A 11 3.69 3.74 16.87
CA GLU A 11 2.22 3.81 16.84
C GLU A 11 1.68 4.98 15.98
N LEU A 12 2.23 5.17 14.79
CA LEU A 12 1.79 6.22 13.86
C LEU A 12 1.50 5.64 12.47
N VAL A 13 0.79 6.43 11.69
CA VAL A 13 0.52 6.19 10.27
C VAL A 13 1.33 7.18 9.47
N ASP A 14 2.18 6.69 8.58
CA ASP A 14 2.90 7.55 7.65
C ASP A 14 1.99 7.89 6.48
N GLU A 15 1.92 9.17 6.12
CA GLU A 15 1.19 9.67 4.96
C GLU A 15 2.17 10.20 3.91
N THR A 16 2.08 9.68 2.68
CA THR A 16 2.91 10.11 1.55
C THR A 16 2.03 10.50 0.38
N VAL A 17 2.19 11.73 -0.12
CA VAL A 17 1.54 12.18 -1.35
C VAL A 17 2.51 11.98 -2.51
N LEU A 18 2.13 11.10 -3.44
CA LEU A 18 2.85 10.86 -4.69
C LEU A 18 2.31 11.73 -5.81
N ASN A 19 3.21 12.44 -6.48
CA ASN A 19 2.96 13.15 -7.73
C ASN A 19 3.44 12.30 -8.93
N ALA A 20 3.23 12.79 -10.14
CA ALA A 20 3.68 12.11 -11.35
C ALA A 20 5.22 11.96 -11.36
N GLY A 21 5.69 10.72 -11.46
CA GLY A 21 7.12 10.38 -11.45
C GLY A 21 7.68 10.03 -10.06
N ASP A 22 6.94 10.31 -8.98
CA ASP A 22 7.33 9.89 -7.63
C ASP A 22 7.11 8.39 -7.43
N PHE A 23 7.90 7.80 -6.53
CA PHE A 23 7.68 6.44 -6.08
C PHE A 23 7.88 6.35 -4.56
N THR A 24 7.24 5.35 -3.96
CA THR A 24 7.47 4.97 -2.56
C THR A 24 7.60 3.47 -2.46
N GLN A 25 8.30 3.00 -1.42
CA GLN A 25 8.46 1.59 -1.13
C GLN A 25 7.88 1.30 0.25
N VAL A 26 7.03 0.26 0.32
CA VAL A 26 6.45 -0.23 1.57
C VAL A 26 7.20 -1.48 2.00
N LYS A 27 7.61 -1.55 3.28
CA LYS A 27 8.29 -2.72 3.84
C LYS A 27 7.32 -3.92 3.91
N PRO A 28 7.80 -5.17 3.83
CA PRO A 28 6.95 -6.33 4.04
C PRO A 28 6.29 -6.34 5.41
N GLY A 29 5.07 -6.88 5.48
CA GLY A 29 4.38 -7.17 6.72
C GLY A 29 3.69 -5.97 7.39
N VAL A 30 3.61 -4.81 6.77
CA VAL A 30 2.82 -3.67 7.25
C VAL A 30 1.56 -3.48 6.41
N TYR A 31 0.50 -2.97 7.03
CA TYR A 31 -0.69 -2.56 6.29
C TYR A 31 -0.45 -1.23 5.58
N HIS A 32 -1.06 -1.09 4.42
CA HIS A 32 -1.03 0.15 3.66
C HIS A 32 -2.34 0.33 2.88
N GLN A 33 -2.64 1.57 2.53
CA GLN A 33 -3.85 1.99 1.83
C GLN A 33 -3.48 3.02 0.76
N PHE A 34 -4.19 2.97 -0.36
CA PHE A 34 -4.10 3.94 -1.44
C PHE A 34 -5.40 4.74 -1.57
N GLU A 35 -5.30 6.05 -1.74
CA GLU A 35 -6.41 6.96 -2.00
C GLU A 35 -6.10 7.85 -3.20
N GLY A 36 -6.95 7.80 -4.22
CA GLY A 36 -6.88 8.67 -5.39
C GLY A 36 -7.43 10.05 -5.08
N VAL A 37 -6.57 10.97 -4.64
CA VAL A 37 -6.94 12.37 -4.36
C VAL A 37 -7.20 13.20 -5.62
N GLU A 38 -6.62 12.79 -6.75
CA GLU A 38 -6.78 13.37 -8.08
C GLU A 38 -6.84 12.24 -9.12
N ASP A 39 -7.48 12.50 -10.26
CA ASP A 39 -7.58 11.54 -11.38
C ASP A 39 -6.19 11.19 -11.90
N GLY A 40 -5.92 9.89 -12.03
CA GLY A 40 -4.64 9.42 -12.52
C GLY A 40 -4.51 7.91 -12.55
N VAL A 41 -3.32 7.45 -12.93
CA VAL A 41 -2.95 6.04 -12.96
C VAL A 41 -1.71 5.84 -12.10
N ALA A 42 -1.76 4.88 -11.19
CA ALA A 42 -0.62 4.44 -10.40
C ALA A 42 -0.30 2.99 -10.72
N PHE A 43 0.98 2.63 -10.60
CA PHE A 43 1.46 1.27 -10.80
C PHE A 43 1.96 0.73 -9.47
N GLU A 44 1.46 -0.44 -9.09
CA GLU A 44 1.94 -1.17 -7.92
C GLU A 44 2.79 -2.35 -8.40
N LEU A 45 4.03 -2.42 -7.91
CA LEU A 45 5.02 -3.40 -8.33
C LEU A 45 5.39 -4.27 -7.12
N TYR A 46 5.17 -5.58 -7.25
CA TYR A 46 5.55 -6.58 -6.26
C TYR A 46 6.78 -7.35 -6.73
N TRP A 47 7.74 -7.56 -5.82
CA TRP A 47 8.84 -8.48 -6.06
C TRP A 47 8.39 -9.90 -5.71
N ALA A 48 7.97 -10.69 -6.70
CA ALA A 48 7.29 -11.95 -6.45
C ALA A 48 8.24 -13.16 -6.45
N GLU A 49 8.21 -13.92 -5.35
CA GLU A 49 7.81 -15.34 -5.46
C GLU A 49 6.28 -15.35 -5.47
N PHE A 50 5.65 -15.88 -6.51
CA PHE A 50 4.19 -15.85 -6.67
C PHE A 50 3.48 -16.81 -5.70
N ASN A 51 3.40 -16.44 -4.43
CA ASN A 51 2.59 -17.12 -3.44
C ASN A 51 1.22 -16.46 -3.38
N HIS A 52 0.15 -17.17 -3.74
CA HIS A 52 -1.21 -16.60 -3.77
C HIS A 52 -1.77 -16.25 -2.39
N ASP A 53 -1.13 -16.75 -1.33
CA ASP A 53 -1.54 -16.55 0.07
C ASP A 53 -0.72 -15.43 0.77
N ASP A 54 0.10 -14.68 0.03
CA ASP A 54 1.00 -13.65 0.60
C ASP A 54 0.31 -12.32 0.95
N ILE A 55 -0.90 -12.07 0.43
CA ILE A 55 -1.65 -10.84 0.67
C ILE A 55 -2.76 -11.06 1.68
N GLN A 56 -2.59 -10.46 2.86
CA GLN A 56 -3.64 -10.32 3.88
C GLN A 56 -4.39 -9.00 3.67
N ARG A 57 -5.73 -9.07 3.58
CA ARG A 57 -6.60 -7.91 3.37
C ARG A 57 -7.56 -7.73 4.53
N GLU A 58 -7.78 -6.50 4.96
CA GLU A 58 -8.61 -6.19 6.13
C GLU A 58 -10.04 -5.77 5.76
N SER A 59 -10.19 -4.79 4.87
CA SER A 59 -11.49 -4.16 4.57
C SER A 59 -12.18 -4.69 3.31
N VAL A 60 -11.44 -5.33 2.40
CA VAL A 60 -11.92 -5.79 1.09
C VAL A 60 -11.34 -7.15 0.74
N GLY A 61 -12.04 -7.91 -0.13
CA GLY A 61 -11.48 -9.14 -0.72
C GLY A 61 -11.37 -10.34 0.22
N TYR A 62 -11.98 -10.33 1.40
CA TYR A 62 -12.15 -11.53 2.23
C TYR A 62 -13.37 -12.34 1.77
N LYS A 63 -13.29 -13.67 1.83
CA LYS A 63 -14.47 -14.54 1.77
C LYS A 63 -15.18 -14.45 3.12
N LYS A 64 -16.46 -14.08 3.12
CA LYS A 64 -17.33 -14.21 4.30
C LYS A 64 -17.59 -15.68 4.63
#